data_AF-A0A924HHD4-F1
#
_entry.id   AF-A0A924HHD4-F1
#
_cell.length_a   1.000
_cell.length_b   1.000
_cell.length_c   1.000
_cell.angle_alpha   90.00
_cell.angle_beta   90.00
_cell.angle_gamma   90.00
#
_symmetry.space_group_name_H-M   'P 1'
#
loop_
_entity.id
_entity.type
_entity.pdbx_description
1 polymer ?
#
loop_
_entity_poly.entity_id
_entity_poly.type
_entity_poly.pdbx_seq_one_letter_code
_entity_poly.pdbx_strand_id
1 'polypeptide(L)' 'MAYQKFKDRQKSPTKRFLLILGVVMLALYLFLGLTVIFWDKFPWFYGVSNLWKIAFGLLLIVYSFFRFIRLINHQND' A
#
# COMPACT_ATOMS: atom_id res chain seq x y z
N MET A 1 -8.80 -48.06 -4.22
CA MET A 1 -7.64 -47.31 -4.74
C MET A 1 -7.86 -45.84 -4.40
N ALA A 2 -7.25 -45.36 -3.32
CA ALA A 2 -7.39 -43.98 -2.89
C ALA A 2 -6.44 -43.11 -3.72
N TYR A 3 -6.96 -42.46 -4.76
CA TYR A 3 -6.23 -41.43 -5.50
C TYR A 3 -6.20 -40.18 -4.61
N GLN A 4 -5.18 -40.08 -3.75
CA GLN A 4 -4.85 -38.82 -3.08
C GLN A 4 -4.40 -37.84 -4.16
N LYS A 5 -5.37 -37.01 -4.58
CA LYS A 5 -5.15 -35.85 -5.41
C LYS A 5 -4.33 -34.86 -4.59
N PHE A 6 -3.01 -35.01 -4.61
CA PHE A 6 -2.07 -33.96 -4.24
C PHE A 6 -2.23 -32.85 -5.28
N LYS A 7 -3.32 -32.10 -5.17
CA LYS A 7 -3.47 -30.83 -5.86
C LYS A 7 -2.47 -29.93 -5.17
N ASP A 8 -1.30 -29.83 -5.77
CA ASP A 8 -0.21 -28.99 -5.31
C ASP A 8 -0.79 -27.66 -4.84
N ARG A 9 -0.77 -27.45 -3.52
CA ARG A 9 -1.03 -26.17 -2.88
C ARG A 9 0.19 -25.28 -3.12
N GLN A 10 0.66 -25.24 -4.37
CA GLN A 10 1.68 -24.32 -4.81
C GLN A 10 0.97 -22.97 -4.85
N LYS A 11 1.03 -22.24 -3.72
CA LYS A 11 0.71 -20.81 -3.68
C LYS A 11 1.43 -20.22 -4.89
N SER A 12 0.67 -19.74 -5.88
CA SER A 12 1.29 -19.38 -7.16
C SER A 12 2.45 -18.41 -6.90
N PRO A 13 3.60 -18.56 -7.58
CA PRO A 13 4.74 -17.65 -7.42
C PRO A 13 4.31 -16.18 -7.58
N THR A 14 3.35 -15.96 -8.48
CA THR A 14 2.69 -14.69 -8.75
C THR A 14 1.96 -14.11 -7.53
N LYS A 15 1.32 -14.94 -6.70
CA LYS A 15 0.66 -14.48 -5.45
C LYS A 15 1.66 -13.86 -4.46
N ARG A 16 2.88 -14.38 -4.40
CA ARG A 16 3.95 -13.83 -3.54
C ARG A 16 4.58 -12.58 -4.16
N PHE A 17 4.76 -12.57 -5.48
CA PHE A 17 5.25 -11.39 -6.21
C PHE A 17 4.32 -10.19 -6.05
N LEU A 18 3.00 -10.38 -6.16
CA LEU A 18 2.03 -9.30 -5.96
C LEU A 18 2.08 -8.73 -4.54
N LEU A 19 2.34 -9.56 -3.52
CA LEU A 19 2.49 -9.06 -2.15
C LEU A 19 3.72 -8.16 -2.01
N ILE A 20 4.86 -8.57 -2.55
CA ILE A 20 6.09 -7.76 -2.52
C ILE A 20 5.86 -6.45 -3.27
N LEU A 21 5.26 -6.50 -4.46
CA LEU A 21 4.90 -5.30 -5.22
C LEU A 21 3.96 -4.38 -4.44
N GLY A 22 3.00 -4.94 -3.70
CA GLY A 22 2.10 -4.20 -2.82
C GLY A 22 2.81 -3.53 -1.65
N VAL A 23 3.77 -4.21 -1.00
CA VAL A 23 4.61 -3.62 0.07
C VAL A 23 5.48 -2.49 -0.49
N VAL A 24 6.11 -2.70 -1.65
CA VAL A 24 6.95 -1.68 -2.30
C VAL A 24 6.12 -0.45 -2.67
N MET A 25 4.92 -0.64 -3.25
CA MET A 25 3.99 0.46 -3.53
C MET A 25 3.57 1.18 -2.26
N LEU A 26 3.29 0.45 -1.16
CA LEU A 26 2.96 1.04 0.13
C LEU A 26 4.13 1.88 0.66
N ALA A 27 5.35 1.35 0.64
CA ALA A 27 6.55 2.08 1.06
C ALA A 27 6.75 3.36 0.24
N LEU A 28 6.57 3.30 -1.09
CA LEU A 28 6.63 4.47 -1.97
C LEU A 28 5.57 5.52 -1.58
N TYR A 29 4.31 5.13 -1.38
CA TYR A 29 3.24 6.06 -0.95
C TYR A 29 3.48 6.63 0.44
N LEU A 30 4.04 5.84 1.36
CA LEU A 30 4.44 6.30 2.70
C LEU A 30 5.54 7.36 2.62
N PHE A 31 6.60 7.09 1.85
CA PHE A 31 7.67 8.04 1.61
C PHE A 31 7.15 9.30 0.92
N LEU A 32 6.25 9.18 -0.06
CA LEU A 32 5.61 10.32 -0.72
C LEU A 32 4.78 11.16 0.26
N GLY A 33 3.96 10.52 1.11
CA GLY A 33 3.17 11.21 2.14
C GLY A 33 4.06 11.92 3.17
N LEU A 34 5.12 11.26 3.65
CA LEU A 34 6.12 11.88 4.52
C LEU A 34 6.81 13.04 3.84
N THR A 35 7.22 12.87 2.58
CA THR A 35 7.87 13.90 1.79
C THR A 35 6.94 15.10 1.61
N VAL A 36 5.65 14.89 1.35
CA VAL A 36 4.64 15.97 1.26
C VAL A 36 4.46 16.69 2.60
N ILE A 37 4.54 16.00 3.74
CA ILE A 37 4.44 16.59 5.08
C ILE A 37 5.71 17.37 5.44
N PHE A 38 6.90 16.82 5.15
CA PHE A 38 8.19 17.43 5.48
C PHE A 38 8.59 18.57 4.52
N TRP A 39 8.02 18.61 3.31
CA TRP A 39 8.35 19.63 2.32
C TRP A 39 7.53 20.90 2.57
N ASP A 40 7.92 21.64 3.61
CA ASP A 40 7.24 22.88 4.04
C ASP A 40 7.14 23.94 2.94
N LYS A 41 8.14 23.99 2.05
CA LYS A 41 8.33 25.05 1.05
C LYS A 41 7.83 24.72 -0.36
N PHE A 42 6.74 23.96 -0.51
CA PHE A 42 6.13 23.84 -1.84
C PHE A 42 5.54 25.20 -2.27
N PRO A 43 6.03 25.82 -3.37
CA PRO A 43 5.60 27.16 -3.81
C PRO A 43 4.10 27.24 -4.15
N TRP A 44 3.49 26.08 -4.47
CA TRP A 44 2.09 25.94 -4.88
C TRP A 44 1.10 26.02 -3.71
N PHE A 45 1.57 25.95 -2.47
CA PHE A 45 0.74 25.95 -1.26
C PHE A 45 0.83 27.27 -0.45
N TYR A 46 1.18 28.38 -1.10
CA TYR A 46 1.40 29.69 -0.44
C TYR A 46 0.13 30.32 0.17
N GLY A 47 -1.04 29.66 0.07
CA GLY A 47 -2.30 30.13 0.67
C GLY A 47 -3.18 29.04 1.29
N VAL A 48 -2.72 27.80 1.33
CA VAL A 48 -3.50 26.69 1.88
C VAL A 48 -3.00 26.37 3.28
N SER A 49 -3.92 26.34 4.24
CA SER A 49 -3.61 26.01 5.65
C SER A 49 -2.78 24.72 5.73
N ASN A 50 -1.71 24.75 6.52
CA ASN A 50 -0.83 23.60 6.79
C ASN A 50 -1.63 22.35 7.23
N LEU A 51 -2.81 22.56 7.82
CA LEU A 51 -3.72 21.49 8.20
C LEU A 51 -4.16 20.63 7.00
N TRP A 52 -4.42 21.25 5.84
CA TRP A 52 -4.84 20.55 4.63
C TRP A 52 -3.70 19.74 4.01
N LYS A 53 -2.46 20.25 4.03
CA LYS A 53 -1.28 19.49 3.59
C LYS A 53 -1.12 18.20 4.40
N ILE A 54 -1.18 18.35 5.73
CA ILE A 54 -1.04 17.23 6.66
C ILE A 54 -2.21 16.26 6.48
N ALA A 55 -3.44 16.75 6.36
CA ALA A 55 -4.61 15.91 6.12
C ALA A 55 -4.50 15.13 4.80
N PHE A 56 -4.02 15.76 3.72
CA PHE A 56 -3.86 15.10 2.42
C PHE A 56 -2.76 14.03 2.46
N GLY A 57 -1.61 14.33 3.08
CA GLY A 57 -0.53 13.36 3.30
C GLY A 57 -0.98 12.18 4.18
N LEU A 58 -1.70 12.47 5.26
CA LEU A 58 -2.24 11.44 6.15
C LEU A 58 -3.26 10.56 5.43
N LEU A 59 -4.12 11.14 4.60
CA LEU A 59 -5.14 10.43 3.83
C LEU A 59 -4.49 9.49 2.81
N LEU A 60 -3.42 9.92 2.13
CA LEU A 60 -2.61 9.05 1.26
C LEU A 60 -2.02 7.85 2.03
N ILE A 61 -1.47 8.09 3.22
CA ILE A 61 -0.89 7.04 4.06
C ILE A 61 -1.97 6.05 4.50
N VAL A 62 -3.09 6.52 5.07
CA VAL A 62 -4.21 5.68 5.52
C VAL A 62 -4.80 4.86 4.37
N TYR A 63 -4.98 5.48 3.20
CA TYR A 63 -5.49 4.80 2.01
C TYR A 63 -4.54 3.69 1.53
N SER A 64 -3.22 3.94 1.56
CA SER A 64 -2.22 2.94 1.17
C SER A 64 -2.25 1.70 2.09
N PHE A 65 -2.47 1.89 3.39
CA PHE A 65 -2.67 0.79 4.36
C PHE A 65 -3.95 0.00 4.08
N PHE A 66 -5.07 0.69 3.87
CA PHE A 66 -6.35 0.03 3.56
C PHE A 66 -6.26 -0.80 2.26
N ARG A 67 -5.55 -0.28 1.25
CA ARG A 67 -5.26 -0.98 -0.01
C ARG A 67 -4.44 -2.26 0.22
N PHE A 68 -3.46 -2.20 1.11
CA PHE A 68 -2.58 -3.34 1.42
C PHE A 68 -3.29 -4.44 2.21
N ILE A 69 -4.08 -4.07 3.22
CA ILE A 69 -4.90 -5.03 3.99
C ILE A 69 -5.86 -5.78 3.05
N ARG A 70 -6.47 -5.08 2.09
CA ARG A 70 -7.34 -5.70 1.07
C ARG A 70 -6.60 -6.72 0.22
N LEU A 71 -5.34 -6.46 -0.14
CA LEU A 71 -4.51 -7.37 -0.94
C LEU A 71 -4.18 -8.67 -0.19
N ILE A 72 -3.93 -8.57 1.12
CA ILE A 72 -3.66 -9.73 1.99
C ILE A 72 -4.92 -10.57 2.20
N ASN A 73 -6.08 -9.92 2.44
CA ASN A 73 -7.29 -10.66 2.79
C ASN A 73 -7.83 -11.51 1.63
N HIS A 74 -7.68 -11.05 0.40
CA HIS A 74 -8.03 -11.81 -0.82
C HIS A 74 -7.16 -13.07 -1.05
N GLN A 75 -6.14 -13.28 -0.22
CA GLN A 75 -5.22 -14.41 -0.31
C GLN A 75 -5.60 -15.59 0.60
N ASN A 76 -6.46 -15.35 1.59
CA ASN A 76 -6.88 -16.34 2.60
C ASN A 76 -8.16 -17.12 2.20
N ASP A 77 -8.85 -16.69 1.14
CA ASP A 77 -9.88 -17.46 0.43
C ASP A 77 -9.28 -18.20 -0.79
#